data_AF-A0A2X2J818-F1
#
_entry.id   AF-A0A2X2J818-F1
#
_cell.length_a   1.000
_cell.length_b   1.000
_cell.length_c   1.000
_cell.angle_alpha   90.00
_cell.angle_beta   90.00
_cell.angle_gamma   90.00
#
_symmetry.space_group_name_H-M   'P 1'
#
loop_
_entity.id
_entity.type
_entity.pdbx_description
1 polymer ?
#
loop_
_entity_poly.entity_id
_entity_poly.type
_entity_poly.pdbx_seq_one_letter_code
_entity_poly.pdbx_strand_id
1 'polypeptide(L)'
;MENLAQLINKLLETLQALDTVLAEEHHLLCSGQLPGVALQRATDAKSQLLATVNYLEQQRLKLESALGQQAPYSAHPRLADAWQRVQSLSQLLREKNQHNGMLLNQQIDHNAQALAILSKQNKSLYGPDGQSRNASLLGRKIGV
;
A
#
# COMPACT_ATOMS: atom_id res chain seq x y z
N MET A 1 -13.59 18.51 28.99
CA MET A 1 -14.06 17.20 28.46
C MET A 1 -14.58 17.30 27.03
N GLU A 2 -15.21 18.40 26.62
CA GLU A 2 -15.62 18.62 25.20
C GLU A 2 -14.46 18.53 24.21
N ASN A 3 -13.27 19.03 24.58
CA ASN A 3 -12.07 18.93 23.74
C ASN A 3 -11.67 17.47 23.39
N LEU A 4 -11.81 16.54 24.34
CA LEU A 4 -11.44 15.13 24.11
C LEU A 4 -12.49 14.44 23.23
N ALA A 5 -13.77 14.71 23.44
CA ALA A 5 -14.84 14.21 22.57
C ALA A 5 -14.73 14.76 21.13
N GLN A 6 -14.41 16.04 20.98
CA GLN A 6 -14.16 16.67 19.66
C GLN A 6 -12.96 16.04 18.96
N LEU A 7 -11.87 15.77 19.68
CA LEU A 7 -10.69 15.09 19.12
C LEU A 7 -11.03 13.68 18.63
N ILE A 8 -11.75 12.89 19.42
CA ILE A 8 -12.14 11.52 19.02
C ILE A 8 -13.08 11.55 17.80
N ASN A 9 -14.04 12.48 17.76
CA ASN A 9 -14.90 12.64 16.59
C ASN A 9 -14.09 13.02 15.34
N LYS A 10 -13.15 13.96 15.47
CA LYS A 10 -12.29 14.37 14.37
C LYS A 10 -11.39 13.23 13.89
N LEU A 11 -10.93 12.38 14.81
CA LEU A 11 -10.17 11.18 14.49
C LEU A 11 -11.03 10.14 13.75
N LEU A 12 -12.30 10.00 14.14
CA LEU A 12 -13.25 9.14 13.45
C LEU A 12 -13.52 9.63 12.02
N GLU A 13 -13.71 10.94 11.83
CA GLU A 13 -13.86 11.56 10.50
C GLU A 13 -12.62 11.35 9.62
N THR A 14 -11.40 11.53 10.16
CA THR A 14 -10.17 11.31 9.39
C THR A 14 -9.96 9.84 9.03
N LEU A 15 -10.34 8.90 9.91
CA LEU A 15 -10.30 7.47 9.60
C LEU A 15 -11.32 7.08 8.53
N GLN A 16 -12.52 7.67 8.54
CA GLN A 16 -13.50 7.47 7.47
C GLN A 16 -13.00 7.99 6.12
N ALA A 17 -12.37 9.17 6.10
CA ALA A 17 -11.72 9.67 4.90
C ALA A 17 -10.55 8.78 4.44
N LEU A 18 -9.83 8.15 5.38
CA LEU A 18 -8.77 7.19 5.05
C LEU A 18 -9.36 5.91 4.43
N ASP A 19 -10.53 5.46 4.88
CA ASP A 19 -11.23 4.31 4.28
C ASP A 19 -11.59 4.54 2.81
N THR A 20 -12.11 5.73 2.49
CA THR A 20 -12.47 6.07 1.12
C THR A 20 -11.24 6.11 0.21
N VAL A 21 -10.13 6.69 0.68
CA VAL A 21 -8.86 6.71 -0.06
C VAL A 21 -8.29 5.31 -0.25
N LEU A 22 -8.36 4.43 0.76
CA LEU A 22 -7.92 3.03 0.63
C LEU A 22 -8.79 2.22 -0.34
N ALA A 23 -10.09 2.51 -0.40
CA ALA A 23 -11.00 1.88 -1.35
C ALA A 23 -10.71 2.32 -2.80
N GLU A 24 -10.42 3.61 -3.00
CA GLU A 24 -9.96 4.14 -4.29
C GLU A 24 -8.60 3.52 -4.69
N GLU A 25 -7.64 3.47 -3.78
CA GLU A 25 -6.34 2.81 -3.99
C GLU A 25 -6.53 1.35 -4.42
N HIS A 26 -7.38 0.59 -3.73
CA HIS A 26 -7.70 -0.79 -4.08
C HIS A 26 -8.30 -0.90 -5.49
N HIS A 27 -9.27 -0.03 -5.83
CA HIS A 27 -9.88 -0.04 -7.16
C HIS A 27 -8.85 0.24 -8.27
N LEU A 28 -7.95 1.20 -8.04
CA LEU A 28 -6.87 1.52 -8.97
C LEU A 28 -5.87 0.37 -9.11
N LEU A 29 -5.53 -0.32 -8.03
CA LEU A 29 -4.65 -1.50 -8.06
C LEU A 29 -5.29 -2.70 -8.78
N CYS A 30 -6.60 -2.86 -8.66
CA CYS A 30 -7.34 -3.90 -9.39
C CYS A 30 -7.59 -3.55 -10.87
N SER A 31 -7.54 -2.26 -11.23
CA SER A 31 -7.64 -1.86 -12.63
C SER A 31 -6.40 -2.33 -13.41
N GLY A 32 -6.60 -3.07 -14.51
CA GLY A 32 -5.51 -3.71 -15.26
C GLY A 32 -4.51 -2.75 -15.92
N GLN A 33 -4.78 -1.44 -15.92
CA GLN A 33 -3.83 -0.39 -16.31
C GLN A 33 -3.54 0.46 -15.10
N LEU A 34 -2.33 0.38 -14.52
CA LEU A 34 -1.95 1.22 -13.37
C LEU A 34 -1.82 2.69 -13.82
N PRO A 35 -2.75 3.58 -13.43
CA PRO A 35 -2.57 5.00 -13.68
C PRO A 35 -1.63 5.54 -12.60
N GLY A 36 -0.31 5.53 -12.87
CA GLY A 36 0.72 5.89 -11.90
C GLY A 36 0.49 7.24 -11.21
N VAL A 37 -0.07 8.23 -11.93
CA VAL A 37 -0.42 9.55 -11.36
C VAL A 37 -1.58 9.46 -10.36
N ALA A 38 -2.60 8.63 -10.63
CA ALA A 38 -3.75 8.49 -9.72
C ALA A 38 -3.36 7.69 -8.47
N LEU A 39 -2.53 6.65 -8.63
CA LEU A 39 -2.00 5.88 -7.49
C LEU A 39 -1.09 6.74 -6.61
N GLN A 40 -0.25 7.58 -7.22
CA GLN A 40 0.58 8.54 -6.48
C GLN A 40 -0.29 9.51 -5.67
N ARG A 41 -1.34 10.09 -6.29
CA ARG A 41 -2.27 10.98 -5.59
C ARG A 41 -2.97 10.30 -4.41
N ALA A 42 -3.43 9.05 -4.58
CA ALA A 42 -4.03 8.28 -3.50
C ALA A 42 -3.02 8.00 -2.37
N THR A 43 -1.77 7.69 -2.72
CA THR A 43 -0.67 7.47 -1.76
C THR A 43 -0.31 8.74 -0.99
N ASP A 44 -0.27 9.88 -1.66
CA ASP A 44 -0.01 11.19 -1.05
C ASP A 44 -1.15 11.57 -0.08
N ALA A 45 -2.41 11.42 -0.49
CA ALA A 45 -3.59 11.68 0.34
C ALA A 45 -3.60 10.80 1.60
N LYS A 46 -3.31 9.50 1.45
CA LYS A 46 -3.14 8.56 2.56
C LYS A 46 -2.04 9.01 3.53
N SER A 47 -0.90 9.46 3.01
CA SER A 47 0.21 9.95 3.84
C SER A 47 -0.17 11.20 4.64
N GLN A 48 -0.90 12.13 4.03
CA GLN A 48 -1.41 13.34 4.70
C GLN A 48 -2.43 12.99 5.79
N LEU A 49 -3.35 12.06 5.51
CA LEU A 49 -4.35 11.61 6.48
C LEU A 49 -3.69 10.88 7.67
N LEU A 50 -2.69 10.02 7.42
CA LEU A 50 -1.94 9.36 8.49
C LEU A 50 -1.16 10.35 9.36
N ALA A 51 -0.54 11.37 8.76
CA ALA A 51 0.11 12.44 9.50
C ALA A 51 -0.89 13.18 10.40
N THR A 52 -2.09 13.45 9.88
CA THR A 52 -3.18 14.09 10.63
C THR A 52 -3.66 13.20 11.79
N VAL A 53 -3.86 11.90 11.56
CA VAL A 53 -4.23 10.93 12.60
C VAL A 53 -3.18 10.89 13.71
N ASN A 54 -1.89 10.83 13.35
CA ASN A 54 -0.79 10.82 14.33
C ASN A 54 -0.78 12.11 15.16
N TYR A 55 -0.98 13.26 14.53
CA TYR A 55 -1.09 14.53 15.24
C TYR A 55 -2.26 14.55 16.25
N LEU A 56 -3.44 14.08 15.84
CA LEU A 56 -4.62 14.00 16.72
C LEU A 56 -4.41 13.02 17.88
N GLU A 57 -3.78 11.87 17.65
CA GLU A 57 -3.42 10.92 18.69
C GLU A 57 -2.42 11.51 19.70
N GLN A 58 -1.40 12.23 19.24
CA GLN A 58 -0.48 12.92 20.13
C GLN A 58 -1.16 13.98 20.99
N GLN A 59 -2.12 14.72 20.41
CA GLN A 59 -2.94 15.66 21.17
C GLN A 59 -3.82 14.94 22.21
N ARG A 60 -4.44 13.82 21.83
CA ARG A 60 -5.22 12.97 22.74
C ARG A 60 -4.37 12.52 23.93
N LEU A 61 -3.18 11.96 23.69
CA LEU A 61 -2.26 11.49 24.74
C LEU A 61 -1.82 12.62 25.69
N LYS A 62 -1.57 13.83 25.16
CA LYS A 62 -1.23 15.00 25.98
C LYS A 62 -2.38 15.40 26.90
N LEU A 63 -3.61 15.40 26.38
CA LEU A 63 -4.80 15.72 27.17
C LEU A 63 -5.12 14.62 28.18
N GLU A 64 -4.96 13.35 27.82
CA GLU A 64 -5.08 12.21 28.73
C GLU A 64 -4.13 12.33 29.92
N SER A 65 -2.86 12.63 29.65
CA SER A 65 -1.85 12.88 30.68
C SER A 65 -2.22 14.06 31.57
N ALA A 66 -2.69 15.17 30.99
CA ALA A 66 -3.11 16.35 31.74
C ALA A 66 -4.37 16.12 32.60
N LEU A 67 -5.28 15.25 32.15
CA LEU A 67 -6.54 14.92 32.84
C LEU A 67 -6.39 13.71 33.78
N GLY A 68 -5.26 13.00 33.75
CA GLY A 68 -5.06 11.76 34.51
C GLY A 68 -6.03 10.64 34.12
N GLN A 69 -6.56 10.67 32.89
CA GLN A 69 -7.51 9.68 32.38
C GLN A 69 -6.88 8.89 31.24
N GLN A 70 -7.15 7.59 31.20
CA GLN A 70 -6.70 6.71 30.13
C GLN A 70 -7.89 6.03 29.47
N ALA A 71 -7.82 5.84 28.14
CA ALA A 71 -8.68 4.91 27.43
C ALA A 71 -8.66 3.53 28.14
N PRO A 72 -9.82 2.87 28.35
CA PRO A 72 -11.07 2.99 27.59
C PRO A 72 -12.10 4.00 28.12
N TYR A 73 -11.71 5.00 28.93
CA TYR A 73 -12.61 6.05 29.44
C TYR A 73 -13.85 5.47 30.15
N SER A 74 -13.65 4.47 31.01
CA SER A 74 -14.72 3.73 31.72
C SER A 74 -15.65 4.63 32.56
N ALA A 75 -15.22 5.84 32.91
CA ALA A 75 -16.03 6.84 33.58
C ALA A 75 -17.08 7.51 32.66
N HIS A 76 -16.94 7.40 31.34
CA HIS A 76 -17.76 8.10 30.34
C HIS A 76 -18.19 7.17 29.20
N PRO A 77 -19.40 6.56 29.26
CA PRO A 77 -19.83 5.56 28.29
C PRO A 77 -19.86 6.08 26.85
N ARG A 78 -20.28 7.34 26.61
CA ARG A 78 -20.28 7.93 25.25
C ARG A 78 -18.88 8.06 24.64
N LEU A 79 -17.87 8.35 25.47
CA LEU A 79 -16.48 8.44 25.03
C LEU A 79 -15.89 7.06 24.78
N ALA A 80 -16.22 6.09 25.63
CA ALA A 80 -15.84 4.69 25.47
C ALA A 80 -16.40 4.12 24.14
N ASP A 81 -17.67 4.37 23.84
CA ASP A 81 -18.31 3.92 22.58
C ASP A 81 -17.62 4.53 21.34
N ALA A 82 -17.34 5.84 21.37
CA ALA A 82 -16.66 6.52 20.27
C ALA A 82 -15.23 6.00 20.08
N TRP A 83 -14.51 5.75 21.19
CA TRP A 83 -13.17 5.17 21.17
C TRP A 83 -13.17 3.74 20.63
N GLN A 84 -14.14 2.91 21.00
CA GLN A 84 -14.29 1.56 20.47
C GLN A 84 -14.52 1.58 18.95
N ARG A 85 -15.30 2.54 18.43
CA ARG A 85 -15.47 2.73 16.98
C ARG A 85 -14.16 3.11 16.29
N VAL A 86 -13.39 4.02 16.88
CA VAL A 86 -12.06 4.39 16.37
C VAL A 86 -11.14 3.17 16.31
N GLN A 87 -11.09 2.35 17.36
CA GLN A 87 -10.28 1.13 17.39
C GLN A 87 -10.72 0.13 16.31
N SER A 88 -12.03 -0.10 16.18
CA SER A 88 -12.60 -1.04 15.20
C SER A 88 -12.31 -0.59 13.77
N LEU A 89 -12.49 0.70 13.46
CA LEU A 89 -12.17 1.26 12.15
C LEU A 89 -10.67 1.19 11.87
N SER A 90 -9.82 1.55 12.82
CA SER A 90 -8.37 1.48 12.67
C SER A 90 -7.88 0.06 12.37
N GLN A 91 -8.46 -0.94 13.03
CA GLN A 91 -8.15 -2.35 12.75
C GLN A 91 -8.57 -2.74 11.33
N LEU A 92 -9.79 -2.40 10.91
CA LEU A 92 -10.27 -2.66 9.55
C LEU A 92 -9.36 -2.02 8.49
N LEU A 93 -8.95 -0.76 8.71
CA LEU A 93 -8.09 -0.03 7.78
C LEU A 93 -6.70 -0.65 7.70
N ARG A 94 -6.18 -1.16 8.81
CA ARG A 94 -4.91 -1.90 8.83
C ARG A 94 -5.00 -3.18 8.00
N GLU A 95 -6.08 -3.94 8.13
CA GLU A 95 -6.31 -5.17 7.35
C GLU A 95 -6.42 -4.85 5.85
N LYS A 96 -7.19 -3.82 5.46
CA LYS A 96 -7.28 -3.36 4.07
C LYS A 96 -5.93 -2.89 3.52
N ASN A 97 -5.15 -2.16 4.32
CA ASN A 97 -3.82 -1.71 3.94
C ASN A 97 -2.86 -2.88 3.70
N GLN A 98 -2.88 -3.89 4.58
CA GLN A 98 -2.09 -5.11 4.40
C GLN A 98 -2.49 -5.88 3.13
N HIS A 99 -3.80 -5.94 2.85
CA HIS A 99 -4.30 -6.54 1.62
C HIS A 99 -3.81 -5.81 0.36
N ASN A 100 -3.93 -4.48 0.32
CA ASN A 100 -3.41 -3.65 -0.77
C ASN A 100 -1.90 -3.87 -0.97
N GLY A 101 -1.13 -3.97 0.12
CA GLY A 101 0.30 -4.26 0.07
C GLY A 101 0.64 -5.64 -0.51
N MET A 102 -0.16 -6.67 -0.21
CA MET A 102 -0.01 -7.99 -0.80
C MET A 102 -0.26 -7.98 -2.32
N LEU A 103 -1.34 -7.31 -2.76
CA LEU A 103 -1.65 -7.18 -4.19
C LEU A 103 -0.53 -6.47 -4.95
N LEU A 104 0.00 -5.37 -4.38
CA LEU A 104 1.08 -4.60 -4.99
C LEU A 104 2.37 -5.43 -5.11
N ASN A 105 2.74 -6.18 -4.07
CA ASN A 105 3.89 -7.08 -4.13
C ASN A 105 3.73 -8.16 -5.20
N GLN A 106 2.55 -8.77 -5.32
CA GLN A 106 2.27 -9.76 -6.37
C GLN A 106 2.43 -9.17 -7.78
N GLN A 107 1.98 -7.93 -7.99
CA GLN A 107 2.14 -7.24 -9.28
C GLN A 107 3.61 -6.94 -9.58
N ILE A 108 4.39 -6.50 -8.60
CA ILE A 108 5.84 -6.27 -8.75
C ILE A 108 6.56 -7.58 -9.10
N ASP A 109 6.25 -8.67 -8.39
CA ASP A 109 6.85 -9.98 -8.64
C ASP A 109 6.52 -10.49 -10.05
N HIS A 110 5.26 -10.35 -10.48
CA HIS A 110 4.85 -10.73 -11.83
C HIS A 110 5.56 -9.90 -12.91
N ASN A 111 5.70 -8.58 -12.69
CA ASN A 111 6.40 -7.70 -13.61
C ASN A 111 7.90 -8.06 -13.71
N ALA A 112 8.56 -8.31 -12.58
CA ALA A 112 9.95 -8.73 -12.53
C ALA A 112 10.17 -10.07 -13.25
N GLN A 113 9.25 -11.03 -13.10
CA GLN A 113 9.28 -12.30 -13.81
C GLN A 113 9.09 -12.12 -15.33
N ALA A 114 8.13 -11.30 -15.75
CA ALA A 114 7.90 -10.99 -17.17
C ALA A 114 9.14 -10.33 -17.81
N LEU A 115 9.75 -9.35 -17.12
CA LEU A 115 11.02 -8.73 -17.54
C LEU A 115 12.17 -9.74 -17.59
N ALA A 116 12.23 -10.69 -16.65
CA ALA A 116 13.24 -11.75 -16.65
C ALA A 116 13.07 -12.70 -17.86
N ILE A 117 11.84 -13.00 -18.28
CA ILE A 117 11.56 -13.81 -19.48
C ILE A 117 11.93 -13.02 -20.74
N LEU A 118 11.48 -11.78 -20.86
CA LEU A 118 11.77 -10.91 -22.01
C LEU A 118 13.27 -10.64 -22.17
N SER A 119 13.99 -10.35 -21.07
CA SER A 119 15.44 -10.14 -21.10
C SER A 119 16.22 -11.41 -21.47
N LYS A 120 15.75 -12.60 -21.08
CA LYS A 120 16.35 -13.88 -21.51
C LYS A 120 16.19 -14.13 -23.01
N GLN A 121 15.09 -13.68 -23.62
CA GLN A 121 14.85 -13.80 -25.06
C GLN A 121 15.69 -12.80 -25.90
N ASN A 122 16.11 -11.68 -25.32
CA ASN A 122 17.04 -10.72 -25.95
C ASN A 122 18.51 -11.16 -25.95
N LYS A 123 18.82 -12.43 -25.58
CA LYS A 123 20.12 -13.02 -25.92
C LYS A 123 20.17 -13.22 -27.42
N SER A 124 20.70 -12.19 -28.08
CA SER A 124 20.98 -12.12 -29.51
C SER A 124 21.40 -13.49 -30.06
N LEU A 125 20.54 -14.07 -30.91
CA LEU A 125 20.84 -15.29 -31.68
C LEU A 125 22.01 -15.06 -32.67
N TYR A 126 22.49 -13.82 -32.76
CA TYR A 126 23.55 -13.37 -33.64
C TYR A 126 24.56 -12.53 -32.83
N GLY A 127 25.86 -12.80 -32.99
CA GLY A 127 26.89 -11.88 -32.48
C GLY A 127 26.79 -10.50 -33.18
N PRO A 128 27.52 -9.47 -32.70
CA PRO A 128 27.63 -8.19 -33.40
C PRO A 128 28.06 -8.30 -34.88
N ASP A 129 28.70 -9.41 -35.26
CA ASP A 129 29.05 -9.76 -36.64
C ASP A 129 27.98 -10.60 -37.40
N GLY A 130 26.78 -10.76 -36.86
CA GLY A 130 25.68 -11.44 -37.55
C GLY A 130 25.84 -12.97 -37.72
N GLN A 131 26.75 -13.63 -37.00
CA GLN A 131 26.94 -15.08 -37.09
C GLN A 131 26.06 -15.84 -36.08
N SER A 132 25.24 -16.78 -36.57
CA SER A 132 24.52 -17.74 -35.75
C SER A 132 25.46 -18.86 -35.30
N ARG A 133 25.51 -19.15 -33.99
CA ARG A 133 26.31 -20.27 -33.44
C ARG A 133 25.63 -21.63 -33.65
N ASN A 134 25.22 -21.93 -34.89
CA ASN A 134 24.79 -23.25 -35.32
C ASN A 134 25.68 -23.77 -36.47
N ALA A 135 27.00 -23.66 -36.32
CA ALA A 135 27.98 -24.20 -37.27
C ALA A 135 28.96 -25.17 -36.58
N SER A 136 28.44 -26.07 -35.75
CA SER A 136 29.16 -27.29 -35.40
C SER A 136 28.17 -28.43 -35.46
N LEU A 137 28.35 -29.29 -36.46
CA LEU A 137 27.60 -30.53 -36.80
C LEU A 137 26.93 -30.43 -38.18
N LEU A 138 27.70 -30.60 -39.26
CA LEU A 138 27.34 -31.31 -40.51
C LEU A 138 28.26 -30.85 -41.66
N GLY A 139 29.39 -31.54 -41.83
CA GLY A 139 30.32 -31.24 -42.93
C GLY A 139 31.54 -32.15 -43.01
N ARG A 140 31.39 -33.45 -42.72
CA ARG A 140 32.42 -34.44 -43.07
C ARG A 140 32.19 -34.89 -44.52
N LYS A 141 33.10 -34.55 -45.44
CA LYS A 141 33.21 -35.12 -46.79
C LYS A 141 34.66 -34.90 -47.26
N ILE A 142 35.59 -35.86 -47.07
CA ILE A 142 35.99 -36.98 -47.95
C ILE A 142 36.38 -36.56 -49.39
N GLY A 143 37.66 -36.77 -49.74
CA GLY A 143 38.24 -36.92 -51.09
C GLY A 143 38.79 -35.63 -51.69
N VAL A 144 39.98 -35.55 -52.31
CA VAL A 144 41.06 -36.49 -52.68
C VAL A 144 42.37 -35.71 -52.56
#